data_AF-A0A7X9L054-F1
#
_entry.id   AF-A0A7X9L054-F1
#
_cell.length_a   1.000
_cell.length_b   1.000
_cell.length_c   1.000
_cell.angle_alpha   90.00
_cell.angle_beta   90.00
_cell.angle_gamma   90.00
#
_symmetry.space_group_name_H-M   'P 1'
#
loop_
_entity.id
_entity.type
_entity.pdbx_description
1 polymer ?
#
loop_
_entity_poly.entity_id
_entity_poly.type
_entity_poly.pdbx_seq_one_letter_code
_entity_poly.pdbx_strand_id
1 'polypeptide(L)'
;TLVYFAIIGAKFHGLTVCAFFVAVSMACLKLNPLNIPFILVGLLLSAWTTTTDLNTPVMLIGYSFSLGMVSITKKYGVFYGVLAGIIFNYINLYSEPLTMGFNLYNSGAMTGITVFVIELLYSAINENPSSEPLKENDKQSLERENTLNFK
;
A
#
# COMPACT_ATOMS: atom_id res chain seq x y z
N THR A 1 -10.62 2.34 2.55
CA THR A 1 -10.15 3.65 3.04
C THR A 1 -11.27 4.66 3.23
N LEU A 2 -12.08 5.01 2.22
CA LEU A 2 -13.16 6.01 2.39
C LEU A 2 -14.17 5.66 3.49
N VAL A 3 -14.60 4.39 3.52
CA VAL A 3 -15.49 3.86 4.57
C VAL A 3 -14.86 3.99 5.97
N TYR A 4 -13.53 3.82 6.08
CA TYR A 4 -12.81 3.97 7.34
C TYR A 4 -12.85 5.42 7.86
N PHE A 5 -12.61 6.41 6.98
CA PHE A 5 -12.74 7.83 7.33
C PHE A 5 -14.16 8.19 7.81
N ALA A 6 -15.18 7.62 7.16
CA ALA A 6 -16.58 7.86 7.51
C ALA A 6 -16.97 7.25 8.87
N ILE A 7 -16.50 6.03 9.17
CA ILE A 7 -16.82 5.34 10.44
C ILE A 7 -16.16 6.02 11.64
N ILE A 8 -14.93 6.54 11.49
CA ILE A 8 -14.15 7.07 12.61
C ILE A 8 -14.45 8.53 12.92
N GLY A 9 -15.15 9.25 12.03
CA GLY A 9 -15.34 10.69 12.19
C GLY A 9 -13.99 11.43 12.15
N ALA A 10 -13.17 11.08 11.16
CA ALA A 10 -11.82 11.61 10.97
C ALA A 10 -11.78 13.15 11.03
N LYS A 11 -10.86 13.71 11.83
CA LYS A 11 -10.60 15.16 11.82
C LYS A 11 -9.76 15.52 10.59
N PHE A 12 -10.35 16.29 9.68
CA PHE A 12 -9.68 16.72 8.46
C PHE A 12 -8.68 17.85 8.75
N HIS A 13 -7.40 17.52 8.64
CA HIS A 13 -6.27 18.44 8.58
C HIS A 13 -5.72 18.50 7.15
N GLY A 14 -4.93 19.52 6.82
CA GLY A 14 -4.34 19.68 5.48
C GLY A 14 -3.63 18.41 4.97
N LEU A 15 -2.82 17.76 5.83
CA LEU A 15 -2.13 16.51 5.50
C LEU A 15 -3.10 15.35 5.21
N THR A 16 -4.19 15.23 5.97
CA THR A 16 -5.18 14.16 5.75
C THR A 16 -5.99 14.37 4.46
N VAL A 17 -6.23 15.62 4.06
CA VAL A 17 -6.87 15.93 2.77
C VAL A 17 -5.95 15.54 1.60
N CYS A 18 -4.65 15.80 1.71
CA CYS A 18 -3.69 15.32 0.73
C CYS A 18 -3.67 13.78 0.66
N ALA A 19 -3.68 13.10 1.80
CA ALA A 19 -3.75 11.64 1.85
C ALA A 19 -5.02 11.09 1.19
N PHE A 20 -6.16 11.77 1.35
CA PHE A 20 -7.39 11.44 0.64
C PHE A 20 -7.21 11.52 -0.89
N PHE A 21 -6.58 12.58 -1.39
CA PHE A 21 -6.29 12.71 -2.83
C PHE A 21 -5.35 11.61 -3.34
N VAL A 22 -4.36 11.20 -2.55
CA VAL A 22 -3.50 10.04 -2.86
C VAL A 22 -4.36 8.77 -2.97
N ALA A 23 -5.28 8.53 -2.03
CA ALA A 23 -6.15 7.36 -2.08
C ALA A 23 -7.03 7.36 -3.35
N VAL A 24 -7.57 8.52 -3.75
CA VAL A 24 -8.34 8.66 -5.00
C VAL A 24 -7.45 8.40 -6.21
N SER A 25 -6.23 8.94 -6.24
CA SER A 25 -5.27 8.70 -7.32
C SER A 25 -4.96 7.20 -7.47
N MET A 26 -4.78 6.49 -6.35
CA MET A 26 -4.52 5.05 -6.38
C MET A 26 -5.76 4.26 -6.84
N ALA A 27 -6.97 4.72 -6.50
CA ALA A 27 -8.20 4.10 -6.98
C ALA A 27 -8.41 4.23 -8.50
N CYS A 28 -7.83 5.24 -9.15
CA CYS A 28 -7.84 5.36 -10.62
C CYS A 28 -6.98 4.30 -11.32
N LEU A 29 -5.95 3.78 -10.65
CA LEU A 29 -5.23 2.60 -11.12
C LEU A 29 -6.18 1.41 -10.90
N LYS A 30 -6.41 0.55 -11.90
CA LYS A 30 -7.39 -0.58 -11.87
C LYS A 30 -7.05 -1.62 -10.77
N LEU A 31 -7.24 -1.24 -9.51
CA LEU A 31 -7.00 -2.04 -8.33
C LEU A 31 -8.15 -3.02 -8.15
N ASN A 32 -7.84 -4.27 -7.79
CA ASN A 32 -8.86 -5.24 -7.43
C ASN A 32 -9.37 -4.91 -6.02
N PRO A 33 -10.64 -4.50 -5.86
CA PRO A 33 -11.17 -4.07 -4.56
C PRO A 33 -11.21 -5.22 -3.54
N LEU A 34 -11.27 -6.48 -4.00
CA LEU A 34 -11.23 -7.66 -3.14
C LEU A 34 -9.89 -7.84 -2.41
N ASN A 35 -8.80 -7.25 -2.91
CA ASN A 35 -7.47 -7.43 -2.33
C ASN A 35 -7.13 -6.40 -1.24
N ILE A 36 -7.80 -5.24 -1.28
CA ILE A 36 -7.66 -4.16 -0.31
C ILE A 36 -7.91 -4.61 1.14
N PRO A 37 -9.02 -5.32 1.46
CA PRO A 37 -9.35 -5.64 2.86
C PRO A 37 -8.26 -6.43 3.57
N PHE A 38 -7.49 -7.27 2.88
CA PHE A 38 -6.42 -8.06 3.51
C PHE A 38 -5.29 -7.18 4.06
N ILE A 39 -4.90 -6.14 3.32
CA ILE A 39 -3.89 -5.17 3.78
C ILE A 39 -4.45 -4.34 4.94
N LEU A 40 -5.73 -3.94 4.84
CA LEU A 40 -6.39 -3.18 5.90
C LEU A 40 -6.52 -4.00 7.20
N VAL A 41 -6.78 -5.29 7.10
CA VAL A 41 -6.79 -6.21 8.24
C VAL A 41 -5.40 -6.26 8.90
N GLY A 42 -4.32 -6.28 8.12
CA GLY A 42 -2.96 -6.18 8.65
C GLY A 42 -2.69 -4.86 9.39
N LEU A 43 -3.15 -3.73 8.84
CA LEU A 43 -3.09 -2.43 9.53
C LEU A 43 -3.90 -2.44 10.83
N LEU A 44 -5.12 -2.96 10.82
CA LEU A 44 -5.96 -3.05 12.02
C LEU A 44 -5.33 -3.94 13.09
N LEU A 45 -4.76 -5.07 12.69
CA LEU A 45 -4.11 -6.00 13.63
C LEU A 45 -2.88 -5.37 14.27
N SER A 46 -2.07 -4.67 13.47
CA SER A 46 -0.92 -3.94 14.00
C SER A 46 -1.32 -2.73 14.87
N ALA A 47 -2.44 -2.06 14.56
CA ALA A 47 -3.03 -1.02 15.43
C ALA A 47 -3.28 -1.56 16.83
N TRP A 48 -3.88 -2.75 16.89
CA TRP A 48 -4.25 -3.41 18.12
C TRP A 48 -3.03 -3.79 18.95
N THR A 49 -1.96 -4.28 18.31
CA THR A 49 -0.71 -4.60 19.00
C THR A 49 0.05 -3.38 19.50
N THR A 50 -0.02 -2.26 18.78
CA THR A 50 0.73 -1.04 19.13
C THR A 50 -0.10 -0.05 19.95
N THR A 51 -1.33 -0.42 20.34
CA THR A 51 -2.25 0.40 21.14
C THR A 51 -2.44 1.83 20.60
N THR A 52 -2.30 2.00 19.29
CA THR A 52 -2.36 3.31 18.64
C THR A 52 -3.82 3.66 18.35
N ASP A 53 -4.24 4.87 18.76
CA ASP A 53 -5.58 5.36 18.47
C ASP A 53 -5.84 5.41 16.95
N LEU A 54 -7.01 4.92 16.55
CA LEU A 54 -7.42 4.84 15.14
C LEU A 54 -7.64 6.21 14.49
N ASN A 55 -7.86 7.26 15.31
CA ASN A 55 -8.03 8.65 14.86
C ASN A 55 -6.71 9.45 14.84
N THR A 56 -5.57 8.78 14.99
CA THR A 56 -4.28 9.44 14.83
C THR A 56 -4.01 9.75 13.36
N PRO A 57 -3.36 10.88 13.05
CA PRO A 57 -3.01 11.21 11.67
C PRO A 57 -2.14 10.12 11.03
N VAL A 58 -1.31 9.41 11.81
CA VAL A 58 -0.45 8.30 11.33
C VAL A 58 -1.29 7.19 10.76
N MET A 59 -2.35 6.81 11.47
CA MET A 59 -3.27 5.81 10.97
C MET A 59 -4.05 6.32 9.76
N LEU A 60 -4.71 7.47 9.83
CA LEU A 60 -5.54 7.97 8.73
C LEU A 60 -4.77 8.06 7.41
N ILE A 61 -3.56 8.59 7.48
CA ILE A 61 -2.66 8.73 6.35
C ILE A 61 -2.17 7.34 5.90
N GLY A 62 -1.75 6.48 6.83
CA GLY A 62 -1.34 5.11 6.55
C GLY A 62 -2.41 4.28 5.83
N TYR A 63 -3.68 4.38 6.25
CA TYR A 63 -4.82 3.73 5.57
C TYR A 63 -4.99 4.21 4.13
N SER A 64 -4.62 5.45 3.84
CA SER A 64 -4.71 6.02 2.49
C SER A 64 -3.61 5.48 1.58
N PHE A 65 -2.41 5.37 2.12
CA PHE A 65 -1.24 4.84 1.43
C PHE A 65 -1.24 3.31 1.28
N SER A 66 -1.97 2.58 2.13
CA SER A 66 -2.11 1.13 2.03
C SER A 66 -2.61 0.62 0.67
N LEU A 67 -3.35 1.45 -0.07
CA LEU A 67 -3.82 1.16 -1.43
C LEU A 67 -2.66 0.94 -2.42
N GLY A 68 -1.50 1.54 -2.17
CA GLY A 68 -0.30 1.34 -2.99
C GLY A 68 0.31 -0.05 -2.86
N MET A 69 -0.01 -0.80 -1.80
CA MET A 69 0.52 -2.15 -1.55
C MET A 69 -0.40 -3.27 -2.07
N VAL A 70 -1.53 -2.94 -2.71
CA VAL A 70 -2.51 -3.92 -3.22
C VAL A 70 -1.90 -4.87 -4.26
N SER A 71 -0.85 -4.44 -4.96
CA SER A 71 -0.05 -5.24 -5.87
C SER A 71 0.58 -6.47 -5.18
N ILE A 72 1.01 -6.34 -3.92
CA ILE A 72 1.59 -7.46 -3.13
C ILE A 72 0.55 -8.55 -2.91
N THR A 73 -0.66 -8.17 -2.50
CA THR A 73 -1.74 -9.16 -2.25
C THR A 73 -2.17 -9.84 -3.53
N LYS A 74 -2.15 -9.11 -4.67
CA LYS A 74 -2.46 -9.69 -5.98
C LYS A 74 -1.39 -10.70 -6.44
N LYS A 75 -0.11 -10.41 -6.19
CA LYS A 75 1.02 -11.21 -6.68
C LYS A 75 1.30 -12.44 -5.80
N TYR A 76 1.25 -12.28 -4.48
CA TYR A 76 1.67 -13.30 -3.51
C TYR A 76 0.53 -13.88 -2.67
N GLY A 77 -0.68 -13.32 -2.79
CA GLY A 77 -1.86 -13.78 -2.08
C GLY A 77 -2.09 -13.07 -0.74
N VAL A 78 -3.11 -13.56 -0.03
CA VAL A 78 -3.69 -12.92 1.16
C VAL A 78 -2.70 -12.80 2.32
N PHE A 79 -1.93 -13.85 2.58
CA PHE A 79 -0.99 -13.90 3.71
C PHE A 79 0.04 -12.77 3.65
N TYR A 80 0.65 -12.57 2.49
CA TYR A 80 1.62 -11.48 2.27
C TYR A 80 0.97 -10.10 2.28
N GLY A 81 -0.31 -10.00 1.92
CA GLY A 81 -1.08 -8.76 2.06
C GLY A 81 -1.25 -8.32 3.52
N VAL A 82 -1.64 -9.25 4.39
CA VAL A 82 -1.75 -8.99 5.84
C VAL A 82 -0.37 -8.65 6.41
N LEU A 83 0.66 -9.43 6.06
CA LEU A 83 2.02 -9.21 6.53
C LEU A 83 2.56 -7.83 6.10
N ALA A 84 2.34 -7.43 4.85
CA ALA A 84 2.72 -6.11 4.36
C ALA A 84 2.06 -5.00 5.18
N GLY A 85 0.76 -5.13 5.47
CA GLY A 85 0.04 -4.16 6.30
C GLY A 85 0.61 -4.02 7.72
N ILE A 86 1.00 -5.15 8.34
CA ILE A 86 1.62 -5.17 9.66
C ILE A 86 2.98 -4.46 9.64
N ILE A 87 3.85 -4.87 8.72
CA ILE A 87 5.21 -4.29 8.59
C ILE A 87 5.12 -2.79 8.32
N PHE A 88 4.26 -2.39 7.39
CA PHE A 88 4.04 -0.98 7.04
C PHE A 88 3.69 -0.14 8.26
N ASN A 89 2.74 -0.58 9.08
CA ASN A 89 2.32 0.21 10.23
C ASN A 89 3.44 0.36 11.27
N TYR A 90 4.19 -0.71 11.54
CA TYR A 90 5.33 -0.66 12.46
C TYR A 90 6.41 0.30 11.98
N ILE A 91 6.85 0.18 10.73
CA ILE A 91 7.89 1.07 10.21
C ILE A 91 7.40 2.52 10.17
N ASN A 92 6.13 2.76 9.80
CA ASN A 92 5.56 4.10 9.69
C ASN A 92 5.46 4.79 11.05
N LEU A 93 5.01 4.07 12.08
CA LEU A 93 4.92 4.61 13.43
C LEU A 93 6.30 4.95 14.01
N TYR A 94 7.28 4.07 13.85
CA TYR A 94 8.62 4.30 14.42
C TYR A 94 9.46 5.32 13.63
N SER A 95 9.11 5.60 12.38
CA SER A 95 9.80 6.61 11.56
C SER A 95 9.23 8.03 11.70
N GLU A 96 8.05 8.18 12.31
CA GLU A 96 7.46 9.50 12.56
C GLU A 96 8.37 10.43 13.40
N PRO A 97 8.97 9.98 14.52
CA PRO A 97 9.88 10.82 15.31
C PRO A 97 11.16 11.17 14.54
N LEU A 98 11.62 10.30 13.64
CA LEU A 98 12.84 10.50 12.85
C LEU A 98 12.68 11.61 11.79
N THR A 99 11.45 11.85 11.35
CA THR A 99 11.12 12.81 10.30
C THR A 99 10.47 14.09 10.85
N MET A 100 10.64 14.38 12.14
CA MET A 100 10.09 15.58 12.79
C MET A 100 8.56 15.71 12.67
N GLY A 101 7.83 14.59 12.53
CA GLY A 101 6.37 14.60 12.42
C GLY A 101 5.80 14.80 11.01
N PHE A 102 6.63 14.72 9.95
CA PHE A 102 6.16 14.74 8.55
C PHE A 102 5.53 13.41 8.11
N ASN A 103 4.37 13.12 8.67
CA ASN A 103 3.67 11.85 8.55
C ASN A 103 3.22 11.50 7.11
N LEU A 104 2.81 12.49 6.31
CA LEU A 104 2.41 12.26 4.91
C LEU A 104 3.57 11.80 4.03
N TYR A 105 4.73 12.47 4.14
CA TYR A 105 5.95 12.09 3.44
C TYR A 105 6.41 10.70 3.88
N ASN A 106 6.40 10.47 5.20
CA ASN A 106 6.84 9.23 5.79
C ASN A 106 5.99 8.03 5.34
N SER A 107 4.67 8.15 5.43
CA SER A 107 3.73 7.09 4.99
C SER A 107 3.93 6.71 3.52
N GLY A 108 4.21 7.69 2.65
CA GLY A 108 4.53 7.43 1.25
C GLY A 108 5.83 6.65 1.05
N ALA A 109 6.92 7.11 1.68
CA ALA A 109 8.22 6.44 1.61
C ALA A 109 8.15 5.00 2.19
N MET A 110 7.49 4.85 3.33
CA MET A 110 7.32 3.56 4.01
C MET A 110 6.49 2.58 3.19
N THR A 111 5.54 3.05 2.39
CA THR A 111 4.77 2.19 1.48
C THR A 111 5.69 1.54 0.45
N GLY A 112 6.56 2.33 -0.19
CA GLY A 112 7.53 1.82 -1.16
C GLY A 112 8.55 0.88 -0.52
N ILE A 113 9.07 1.24 0.65
CA ILE A 113 10.00 0.41 1.41
C ILE A 113 9.35 -0.92 1.81
N THR A 114 8.09 -0.91 2.25
CA THR A 114 7.38 -2.15 2.62
C THR A 114 7.25 -3.09 1.42
N VAL A 115 6.83 -2.56 0.27
CA VAL A 115 6.73 -3.35 -0.97
C VAL A 115 8.08 -3.96 -1.32
N PHE A 116 9.16 -3.17 -1.25
CA PHE A 116 10.51 -3.63 -1.52
C PHE A 116 10.99 -4.71 -0.54
N VAL A 117 10.72 -4.55 0.76
CA VAL A 117 11.07 -5.53 1.79
C VAL A 117 10.33 -6.84 1.58
N ILE A 118 9.03 -6.80 1.29
CA ILE A 118 8.25 -8.02 1.00
C ILE A 118 8.78 -8.73 -0.25
N GLU A 119 9.11 -7.98 -1.31
CA GLU A 119 9.69 -8.52 -2.53
C GLU A 119 11.04 -9.23 -2.24
N LEU A 120 11.90 -8.59 -1.45
CA LEU A 120 13.20 -9.14 -1.05
C LEU A 120 13.04 -10.40 -0.18
N LEU A 121 12.14 -10.36 0.81
CA LEU A 121 11.86 -11.50 1.67
C LEU A 121 11.32 -12.68 0.86
N TYR A 122 10.41 -12.43 -0.07
CA TYR A 122 9.89 -13.46 -0.95
C TYR A 122 11.01 -14.06 -1.82
N SER A 123 11.85 -13.22 -2.42
CA SER A 123 12.99 -13.67 -3.24
C SER A 123 14.09 -14.37 -2.43
N ALA A 124 14.21 -14.10 -1.12
CA ALA A 124 15.18 -14.77 -0.26
C ALA A 124 14.70 -16.17 0.18
N ILE A 125 13.38 -16.33 0.38
CA ILE A 125 12.77 -17.61 0.78
C ILE A 125 12.65 -18.54 -0.44
N ASN A 126 12.22 -18.00 -1.57
CA ASN A 126 12.19 -18.72 -2.83
C ASN A 126 13.47 -18.38 -3.59
N GLU A 127 14.47 -19.25 -3.51
CA GLU A 127 15.80 -19.16 -4.15
C GLU A 127 15.73 -19.22 -5.70
N ASN A 128 14.82 -18.45 -6.30
CA ASN A 128 14.65 -18.23 -7.71
C ASN A 128 14.47 -16.71 -7.91
N PRO A 129 15.40 -16.05 -8.64
CA PRO A 129 15.24 -14.64 -8.95
C PRO A 129 13.91 -14.47 -9.68
N SER A 130 13.14 -13.48 -9.22
CA SER A 130 11.84 -13.08 -9.73
C SER A 130 11.75 -13.14 -11.26
N SER A 131 11.25 -14.26 -11.76
CA SER A 131 10.86 -14.45 -13.15
C SER A 131 9.39 -14.86 -13.19
N GLU A 132 8.52 -13.94 -12.80
CA GLU A 132 7.50 -13.59 -13.78
C GLU A 132 7.98 -12.30 -14.44
N PRO A 133 8.80 -12.38 -15.53
CA PRO A 133 8.75 -11.29 -16.49
C PRO A 133 7.28 -11.14 -16.87
N LEU A 134 6.82 -9.92 -17.15
CA LEU A 134 5.55 -9.67 -17.85
C LEU A 134 5.28 -10.84 -18.80
N LYS A 135 4.19 -11.59 -18.59
CA LYS A 135 3.86 -12.76 -19.40
C LYS A 135 4.09 -12.35 -20.85
N GLU A 136 4.75 -13.17 -21.64
CA GLU A 136 5.11 -12.82 -23.03
C GLU A 136 3.90 -12.32 -23.85
N ASN A 137 2.70 -12.75 -23.45
CA ASN A 137 1.41 -12.27 -23.93
C ASN A 137 1.13 -10.78 -23.64
N ASP A 138 1.55 -10.25 -22.49
CA ASP A 138 1.36 -8.84 -22.09
C ASP A 138 2.32 -7.90 -22.85
N LYS A 139 3.55 -8.37 -23.14
CA LYS A 139 4.50 -7.65 -24.01
C LYS A 139 3.99 -7.57 -25.45
N GLN A 140 3.45 -8.68 -25.97
CA GLN A 140 2.83 -8.70 -27.29
C GLN A 140 1.58 -7.81 -27.37
N SER A 141 0.76 -7.72 -26.32
CA SER A 141 -0.37 -6.79 -26.34
C SER A 141 0.06 -5.33 -26.36
N LEU A 142 1.13 -4.97 -25.64
CA LEU A 142 1.68 -3.61 -25.63
C LEU A 142 2.36 -3.23 -26.96
N GLU A 143 3.09 -4.16 -27.59
CA GLU A 143 3.67 -3.93 -28.93
C GLU A 143 2.60 -3.86 -30.03
N ARG A 144 1.53 -4.65 -29.93
CA ARG A 144 0.37 -4.53 -30.84
C ARG A 144 -0.39 -3.21 -30.66
N GLU A 145 -0.59 -2.75 -29.42
CA GLU A 145 -1.21 -1.44 -29.16
C GLU A 145 -0.36 -0.30 -29.70
N ASN A 146 0.96 -0.35 -29.50
CA ASN A 146 1.86 0.68 -30.02
C ASN A 146 1.89 0.68 -31.55
N THR A 147 1.93 -0.47 -32.23
CA THR A 147 1.92 -0.53 -33.71
C THR A 147 0.60 -0.11 -34.35
N LEU A 148 -0.54 -0.27 -33.66
CA LEU A 148 -1.85 0.20 -34.13
C LEU A 148 -2.04 1.72 -33.99
N ASN A 149 -1.35 2.37 -33.05
CA ASN A 149 -1.44 3.82 -32.83
C ASN A 149 -0.50 4.64 -33.74
N PHE A 150 0.37 3.98 -34.53
CA PHE A 150 1.30 4.63 -35.47
C PHE A 150 0.92 4.41 -36.95
N LYS A 151 -0.31 4.00 -37.25
CA LYS A 151 -0.83 3.79 -38.62
C LYS A 151 -2.08 4.62 -38.85
#